data_AF-A0AAD9N5I2-F1
#
_entry.id   AF-A0AAD9N5I2-F1
#
_cell.length_a   1.000
_cell.length_b   1.000
_cell.length_c   1.000
_cell.angle_alpha   90.00
_cell.angle_beta   90.00
_cell.angle_gamma   90.00
#
_symmetry.space_group_name_H-M   'P 1'
#
loop_
_entity.id
_entity.type
_entity.pdbx_description
1 polymer ?
#
loop_
_entity_poly.entity_id
_entity_poly.type
_entity_poly.pdbx_seq_one_letter_code
_entity_poly.pdbx_strand_id
1 'polypeptide(L)' 'MAIIGTGNKMLTSVVLCVYLILCTHSEARNPGVKIHLSKYGLNYAKEIAVDDLQKSIKNRGIPNHEDTSGDLSYRLSK' A
#
# COMPACT_ATOMS: atom_id res chain seq x y z
N MET A 1 7.38 -35.11 -41.66
CA MET A 1 8.75 -35.00 -41.09
C MET A 1 8.78 -33.72 -40.26
N ALA A 2 9.12 -33.84 -38.99
CA ALA A 2 8.78 -32.91 -37.92
C ALA A 2 9.54 -31.58 -38.01
N ILE A 3 8.81 -30.46 -38.09
CA ILE A 3 9.34 -29.13 -37.75
C ILE A 3 9.11 -28.96 -36.24
N ILE A 4 9.97 -29.59 -35.43
CA ILE A 4 10.01 -29.36 -33.99
C ILE A 4 11.36 -28.71 -33.72
N GLY A 5 11.35 -27.47 -33.24
CA GLY A 5 12.51 -26.87 -32.61
C GLY A 5 12.82 -25.47 -33.11
N THR A 6 12.34 -24.47 -32.37
CA THR A 6 13.00 -23.15 -32.19
C THR A 6 12.16 -22.21 -31.32
N GLY A 7 10.81 -22.31 -31.35
CA GLY A 7 9.93 -21.39 -30.61
C GLY A 7 10.00 -21.50 -29.07
N ASN A 8 10.31 -22.69 -28.53
CA ASN A 8 10.27 -22.92 -27.09
C ASN A 8 11.53 -22.40 -26.35
N LYS A 9 12.68 -22.31 -27.05
CA LYS A 9 13.96 -21.90 -26.44
C LYS A 9 14.03 -20.40 -26.16
N MET A 10 13.40 -19.60 -27.01
CA MET A 10 13.37 -18.14 -26.88
C MET A 10 12.48 -17.73 -25.69
N LEU A 11 11.30 -18.34 -25.57
CA LEU A 11 10.39 -18.15 -24.43
C LEU A 11 11.04 -18.53 -23.10
N THR A 12 11.71 -19.69 -23.03
CA THR A 12 12.44 -20.09 -21.82
C THR A 12 13.59 -19.14 -21.47
N SER A 13 14.27 -18.58 -22.47
CA SER A 13 15.36 -17.63 -22.25
C SER A 13 14.85 -16.29 -21.71
N VAL A 14 13.71 -15.80 -22.21
CA VAL A 14 13.09 -14.56 -21.72
C VAL A 14 12.58 -14.74 -20.30
N VAL A 15 11.93 -15.87 -19.99
CA VAL A 15 11.48 -16.20 -18.63
C VAL A 15 12.66 -16.30 -17.66
N LEU A 16 13.78 -16.90 -18.10
CA LEU A 16 15.01 -16.97 -17.30
C LEU A 16 15.61 -15.58 -17.03
N CYS A 17 15.65 -14.70 -18.04
CA CYS A 17 16.12 -13.33 -17.86
C CYS A 17 15.24 -12.53 -16.88
N VAL A 18 13.92 -12.64 -16.99
CA VAL A 18 12.98 -11.98 -16.07
C VAL A 18 13.15 -12.50 -14.64
N TYR A 19 13.32 -13.82 -14.48
CA TYR A 19 13.58 -14.43 -13.18
C TYR A 19 14.89 -13.94 -12.55
N LEU A 20 15.97 -13.87 -13.33
CA LEU A 20 17.27 -13.38 -12.86
C LEU A 20 17.20 -11.91 -12.45
N ILE A 21 16.51 -11.06 -13.22
CA ILE A 21 16.32 -9.64 -12.87
C ILE A 21 15.55 -9.51 -11.55
N LEU A 22 14.46 -10.28 -11.37
CA LEU A 22 13.69 -10.31 -10.13
C LEU A 22 14.52 -10.80 -8.93
N CYS A 23 15.39 -11.79 -9.13
CA CYS A 23 16.27 -12.30 -8.07
C CYS A 23 17.38 -11.30 -7.67
N THR A 24 17.86 -10.46 -8.58
CA THR A 24 18.92 -9.48 -8.28
C THR A 24 18.46 -8.27 -7.46
N HIS A 25 17.16 -7.99 -7.41
CA HIS A 25 16.62 -6.79 -6.75
C HIS A 25 16.41 -6.93 -5.24
N SER A 26 16.55 -8.14 -4.67
CA SER A 26 15.95 -8.38 -3.36
C SER A 26 16.87 -8.15 -2.16
N GLU A 27 18.20 -8.29 -2.26
CA GLU A 27 19.04 -8.19 -1.07
C GLU A 27 20.42 -7.60 -1.35
N ALA A 28 20.57 -6.29 -1.19
CA ALA A 28 21.88 -5.69 -0.96
C ALA A 28 22.42 -6.22 0.38
N ARG A 29 23.22 -7.28 0.34
CA ARG A 29 23.83 -7.91 1.52
C ARG A 29 24.69 -6.94 2.35
N ASN A 30 25.18 -5.85 1.76
CA ASN A 30 26.01 -4.85 2.41
C ASN A 30 25.55 -3.43 2.04
N PRO A 31 24.49 -2.90 2.68
CA PRO A 31 24.08 -1.53 2.45
C PRO A 31 25.14 -0.57 3.04
N GLY A 32 25.46 0.51 2.31
CA GLY A 32 26.37 1.56 2.83
C GLY A 32 25.84 2.24 4.09
N VAL A 33 24.52 2.27 4.27
CA VAL A 33 23.82 2.70 5.49
C VAL A 33 22.58 1.82 5.69
N LYS A 34 22.39 1.28 6.89
CA LYS A 34 21.20 0.52 7.28
C LYS A 34 20.45 1.27 8.38
N ILE A 35 19.21 1.66 8.10
CA ILE A 35 18.32 2.24 9.11
C ILE A 35 17.55 1.08 9.77
N HIS A 36 17.60 1.01 11.09
CA HIS A 36 16.84 0.04 11.87
C HIS A 36 15.89 0.79 12.81
N LEU A 37 14.58 0.66 12.59
CA LEU A 37 13.60 1.12 13.57
C LEU A 37 13.42 0.05 14.64
N SER A 38 13.75 0.40 15.88
CA SER A 38 13.41 -0.41 17.03
C SER A 38 11.89 -0.42 17.26
N LYS A 39 11.41 -1.40 18.02
CA LYS A 39 10.01 -1.45 18.46
C LYS A 39 9.57 -0.17 19.19
N TYR A 40 10.48 0.43 19.96
CA TYR A 40 10.25 1.71 20.63
C TYR A 40 10.06 2.86 19.63
N GLY A 41 10.92 2.94 18.59
CA GLY A 41 10.78 3.94 17.54
C GLY A 41 9.46 3.80 16.77
N LEU A 42 9.02 2.57 16.52
CA LEU A 42 7.73 2.30 15.88
C LEU A 42 6.54 2.73 16.77
N ASN A 43 6.61 2.44 18.07
CA ASN A 43 5.57 2.86 19.02
C ASN A 43 5.49 4.39 19.12
N TYR A 44 6.63 5.08 19.16
CA TYR A 44 6.68 6.54 19.14
C TYR A 44 6.03 7.11 17.88
N ALA A 45 6.38 6.58 16.70
CA ALA A 45 5.78 7.00 15.44
C ALA A 45 4.26 6.79 15.40
N LYS A 46 3.78 5.68 16.00
CA LYS A 46 2.35 5.40 16.13
C LYS A 46 1.64 6.46 16.97
N GLU A 47 2.20 6.87 18.11
CA GLU A 47 1.58 7.88 18.97
C GLU A 47 1.42 9.23 18.28
N ILE A 48 2.46 9.66 17.54
CA ILE A 48 2.41 10.88 16.74
C ILE A 48 1.33 10.77 15.63
N ALA A 49 1.29 9.64 14.93
CA ALA A 49 0.30 9.42 13.88
C ALA A 49 -1.15 9.44 14.41
N VAL A 50 -1.38 8.94 15.63
CA VAL A 50 -2.69 8.97 16.27
C VAL A 50 -3.10 10.41 16.63
N ASP A 51 -2.17 11.21 17.15
CA ASP A 51 -2.46 12.61 17.48
C ASP A 51 -2.79 13.44 16.22
N ASP A 52 -2.03 13.24 15.14
CA ASP A 52 -2.29 13.88 13.84
C ASP A 52 -3.64 13.44 13.24
N LEU A 53 -3.95 12.14 13.33
CA LEU A 53 -5.25 11.62 12.89
C LEU A 53 -6.39 12.24 13.70
N GLN A 54 -6.25 12.36 15.01
CA GLN A 54 -7.25 12.97 15.87
C GLN A 54 -7.50 14.43 15.49
N LYS A 55 -6.43 15.20 15.24
CA LYS A 55 -6.54 16.59 14.76
C LYS A 55 -7.28 16.67 13.42
N SER A 56 -6.93 15.79 12.48
CA SER A 56 -7.58 15.71 11.16
C SER A 56 -9.07 15.40 11.26
N ILE A 57 -9.46 14.44 12.10
CA ILE A 57 -10.87 14.08 12.31
C ILE A 57 -11.64 15.22 12.98
N LYS A 58 -11.07 15.87 14.02
CA LYS A 58 -11.72 17.00 14.69
C LYS A 58 -11.97 18.19 13.77
N ASN A 59 -11.06 18.43 12.83
CA ASN A 59 -11.19 19.51 11.85
C ASN A 59 -12.18 19.18 10.72
N ARG A 60 -12.65 17.94 10.63
CA ARG A 60 -13.70 17.55 9.70
C ARG A 60 -15.04 18.05 10.25
N GLY A 61 -15.62 19.03 9.59
CA GLY A 61 -17.00 19.45 9.88
C GLY A 61 -17.96 18.27 9.72
N ILE A 62 -18.83 18.06 10.71
CA ILE A 62 -19.95 17.13 10.57
C ILE A 62 -20.98 17.83 9.68
N PRO A 63 -21.31 17.30 8.50
CA PRO A 63 -22.32 17.90 7.64
C PRO A 63 -23.70 17.78 8.30
N ASN A 64 -24.54 18.79 8.09
CA ASN A 64 -25.96 18.66 8.42
C ASN A 64 -26.57 17.60 7.48
N HIS A 65 -27.37 16.71 8.04
CA HIS A 65 -28.11 15.72 7.28
C HIS A 65 -29.60 16.04 7.33
N GLU A 66 -30.22 16.10 6.17
CA GLU A 66 -31.65 16.34 6.01
C GLU A 66 -32.20 15.27 5.07
N ASP A 67 -33.30 14.64 5.47
CA ASP A 67 -33.91 13.58 4.69
C ASP A 67 -35.40 13.44 5.04
N THR A 68 -36.16 12.79 4.17
CA THR A 68 -37.61 12.61 4.30
C THR A 68 -37.96 11.14 4.10
N SER A 69 -38.69 10.55 5.06
CA SER A 69 -39.15 9.17 5.00
C SER A 69 -40.67 9.13 5.13
N GLY A 70 -41.36 8.85 4.02
CA GLY A 70 -42.82 8.98 3.94
C GLY A 70 -43.26 10.44 4.11
N ASP A 71 -44.20 10.69 5.02
CA ASP A 71 -44.68 12.05 5.35
C ASP A 71 -43.84 12.76 6.43
N LEU A 72 -42.78 12.13 6.94
CA LEU A 72 -41.92 12.68 7.99
C LEU A 72 -40.63 13.22 7.41
N SER A 73 -40.33 14.50 7.68
CA SER A 73 -39.04 15.11 7.41
C SER A 73 -38.21 15.20 8.69
N TYR A 74 -36.91 14.93 8.60
CA TYR A 74 -35.97 15.09 9.71
C TYR A 74 -34.71 15.84 9.29
N ARG A 75 -34.19 16.64 10.24
CA ARG A 75 -32.94 17.38 10.11
C ARG A 75 -32.05 17.05 11.31
N LEU A 76 -30.90 16.47 11.03
CA LEU A 76 -29.80 16.29 11.95
C LEU A 76 -28.80 17.42 11.72
N SER A 77 -28.88 18.44 12.58
CA SER A 77 -27.90 19.53 12.64
C SER A 77 -27.08 19.45 13.91
N LYS A 78 -25.91 20.09 13.89
CA LYS A 78 -24.97 20.16 15.01
C LYS A 78 -25.52 20.96 16.20
#